data_AF-A0A947ARE4-F1
#
_entry.id   AF-A0A947ARE4-F1
#
_cell.length_a   1.000
_cell.length_b   1.000
_cell.length_c   1.000
_cell.angle_alpha   90.00
_cell.angle_beta   90.00
_cell.angle_gamma   90.00
#
_symmetry.space_group_name_H-M   'P 1'
#
loop_
_entity.id
_entity.type
_entity.pdbx_description
1 polymer ?
#
loop_
_entity_poly.entity_id
_entity_poly.type
_entity_poly.pdbx_seq_one_letter_code
_entity_poly.pdbx_strand_id
1 'polypeptide(L)' 'MISKDKVYAKIKKTGNLPTLPKILLRLLEACDNEATPLTEIASIISKDPALSFRALQLVNSSYYGLQSTFTGIEQA' A
#
# COMPACT_ATOMS: atom_id res chain seq x y z
N MET A 1 15.39 -22.43 -9.88
CA MET A 1 15.39 -21.11 -9.22
C MET A 1 14.90 -20.07 -10.22
N ILE A 2 13.81 -19.35 -9.95
CA ILE A 2 13.31 -18.30 -10.84
C ILE A 2 14.15 -17.04 -10.56
N SER A 3 14.85 -16.54 -11.58
CA SER A 3 15.69 -15.33 -11.48
C SER A 3 14.87 -14.13 -11.03
N LYS A 4 15.42 -13.32 -10.11
CA LYS A 4 14.76 -12.12 -9.54
C LYS A 4 14.14 -11.23 -10.63
N ASP A 5 14.84 -11.05 -11.75
CA ASP A 5 14.39 -10.20 -12.87
C ASP A 5 13.08 -10.67 -13.49
N LYS A 6 12.87 -11.99 -13.58
CA LYS A 6 11.62 -12.57 -14.11
C LYS A 6 10.45 -12.38 -13.17
N VAL A 7 10.69 -12.43 -11.85
CA VAL A 7 9.67 -12.16 -10.83
C VAL A 7 9.25 -10.70 -10.88
N TYR A 8 10.22 -9.77 -10.92
CA TYR A 8 9.96 -8.33 -11.02
C TYR A 8 9.22 -7.94 -12.30
N ALA A 9 9.59 -8.52 -13.44
CA ALA A 9 8.90 -8.28 -14.71
C ALA A 9 7.43 -8.77 -14.68
N LYS A 10 7.16 -9.88 -13.97
CA LYS A 10 5.81 -10.42 -13.83
C LYS A 10 4.96 -9.60 -12.86
N ILE A 11 5.53 -9.14 -11.75
CA ILE A 11 4.86 -8.21 -10.82
C ILE A 11 4.53 -6.90 -11.53
N LYS A 12 5.45 -6.31 -12.31
CA LYS A 12 5.17 -5.10 -13.12
C LYS A 12 4.02 -5.26 -14.11
N LYS A 13 3.90 -6.45 -14.73
CA LYS A 13 2.80 -6.75 -15.67
C LYS A 13 1.46 -6.96 -14.97
N THR A 14 1.48 -7.43 -13.73
CA THR A 14 0.28 -7.69 -12.96
C THR A 14 -0.09 -6.40 -12.24
N GLY A 15 -0.70 -5.47 -12.97
CA GLY A 15 -1.15 -4.18 -12.45
C GLY A 15 -2.26 -4.27 -11.39
N ASN A 16 -2.44 -5.42 -10.72
CA ASN A 16 -3.28 -5.61 -9.54
C ASN A 16 -2.75 -6.87 -8.84
N LEU A 17 -1.83 -6.69 -7.90
CA LEU A 17 -1.51 -7.76 -6.96
C LEU A 17 -2.73 -7.92 -6.06
N PRO A 18 -3.31 -9.13 -5.96
CA PRO A 18 -4.41 -9.35 -5.04
C PRO A 18 -3.91 -9.11 -3.61
N THR A 19 -4.59 -8.23 -2.90
CA THR A 19 -4.34 -8.01 -1.47
C THR A 19 -4.78 -9.22 -0.69
N LEU A 20 -4.06 -9.58 0.38
CA LEU A 20 -4.46 -10.74 1.18
C LEU A 20 -5.86 -10.47 1.80
N PRO A 21 -6.85 -11.37 1.67
CA PRO A 21 -8.20 -11.15 2.19
C PRO A 21 -8.24 -10.73 3.67
N LYS A 22 -7.33 -11.29 4.48
CA LYS A 22 -7.22 -10.96 5.91
C LYS A 22 -6.78 -9.52 6.19
N ILE A 23 -5.90 -8.96 5.35
CA ILE A 23 -5.41 -7.59 5.53
C ILE A 23 -6.50 -6.59 5.15
N LEU A 24 -7.22 -6.86 4.06
CA LEU A 24 -8.35 -6.04 3.64
C LEU A 24 -9.45 -5.96 4.71
N LEU A 25 -9.86 -7.10 5.28
CA LEU A 25 -10.89 -7.12 6.33
C LEU A 25 -10.46 -6.29 7.55
N ARG A 26 -9.23 -6.48 8.02
CA ARG A 26 -8.70 -5.70 9.16
C ARG A 26 -8.62 -4.21 8.85
N LEU A 27 -8.27 -3.84 7.61
CA LEU A 27 -8.22 -2.43 7.20
C LEU A 27 -9.62 -1.81 7.21
N LEU A 28 -10.62 -2.52 6.72
CA LEU A 28 -12.01 -2.05 6.74
C LEU A 28 -12.51 -1.87 8.18
N GLU A 29 -12.26 -2.84 9.06
CA GLU A 29 -12.61 -2.73 10.49
C GLU A 29 -11.92 -1.54 11.17
N ALA A 30 -10.64 -1.31 10.86
CA ALA A 30 -9.86 -0.19 11.39
C ALA A 30 -10.40 1.17 10.89
N CYS A 31 -10.81 1.26 9.62
CA CYS A 31 -11.37 2.48 9.04
C CYS A 31 -12.80 2.79 9.53
N ASP A 32 -13.58 1.78 9.91
CA ASP A 32 -14.95 1.95 10.41
C ASP A 32 -15.00 2.42 11.88
N ASN A 33 -13.88 2.32 12.59
CA ASN A 33 -13.76 2.76 13.98
C ASN A 33 -13.03 4.12 14.06
N GLU A 34 -13.77 5.18 14.39
CA GLU A 34 -13.26 6.55 14.55
C GLU A 34 -12.19 6.69 15.65
N ALA A 35 -12.14 5.77 16.62
CA ALA A 35 -11.12 5.78 17.67
C ALA A 35 -9.78 5.15 17.23
N THR A 36 -9.71 4.55 16.03
CA THR A 36 -8.50 3.91 15.53
C THR A 36 -7.43 4.96 15.21
N PRO A 37 -6.21 4.84 15.78
CA PRO A 37 -5.14 5.75 15.43
C PRO A 37 -4.63 5.50 14.01
N LEU A 38 -4.26 6.57 13.30
CA LEU A 38 -3.66 6.50 11.96
C LEU A 38 -2.41 5.61 11.91
N THR A 39 -1.66 5.52 13.01
CA THR A 39 -0.50 4.62 13.13
C THR A 39 -0.87 3.15 13.03
N GLU A 40 -2.07 2.76 13.48
CA GLU A 40 -2.56 1.40 13.32
C GLU A 40 -2.95 1.12 11.86
N ILE A 41 -3.61 2.08 11.20
CA ILE A 41 -3.94 1.99 9.76
C ILE A 41 -2.65 1.85 8.94
N ALA A 42 -1.65 2.69 9.22
CA ALA A 42 -0.33 2.62 8.59
C ALA A 42 0.34 1.26 8.82
N SER A 43 0.23 0.69 10.02
CA SER A 43 0.74 -0.66 10.35
C SER A 43 0.03 -1.76 9.57
N ILE A 44 -1.28 -1.64 9.32
CA ILE A 44 -2.05 -2.60 8.53
C ILE A 44 -1.62 -2.54 7.06
N ILE A 45 -1.57 -1.33 6.48
CA ILE A 45 -1.17 -1.13 5.08
C ILE A 45 0.26 -1.63 4.84
N SER A 46 1.18 -1.35 5.76
CA SER A 46 2.60 -1.75 5.66
C SER A 46 2.82 -3.28 5.62
N LYS A 47 1.84 -4.08 6.04
CA LYS A 47 1.91 -5.56 5.97
C LYS A 47 1.64 -6.11 4.57
N ASP A 48 1.07 -5.30 3.66
CA ASP A 48 0.82 -5.67 2.28
C ASP A 48 1.63 -4.77 1.33
N PRO A 49 2.67 -5.32 0.68
CA PRO A 49 3.51 -4.54 -0.25
C PRO A 49 2.74 -3.95 -1.43
N ALA A 50 1.65 -4.59 -1.88
CA ALA A 50 0.85 -4.10 -2.99
C ALA A 50 -0.01 -2.90 -2.57
N LEU A 51 -0.67 -2.98 -1.41
CA LEU A 51 -1.39 -1.82 -0.84
C LEU A 51 -0.44 -0.68 -0.54
N SER A 52 0.71 -0.98 0.05
CA SER A 52 1.73 0.02 0.36
C SER A 52 2.18 0.77 -0.90
N PHE A 53 2.49 0.03 -1.98
CA PHE A 53 2.85 0.65 -3.25
C PHE A 53 1.73 1.52 -3.82
N ARG A 54 0.47 1.06 -3.74
CA ARG A 54 -0.69 1.83 -4.24
C ARG A 54 -0.92 3.11 -3.47
N ALA A 55 -0.82 3.06 -2.14
CA ALA A 55 -0.92 4.25 -1.30
C ALA A 55 0.18 5.26 -1.64
N LEU A 56 1.44 4.82 -1.72
CA LEU A 56 2.57 5.68 -2.11
C LEU A 56 2.43 6.23 -3.53
N GLN A 57 1.96 5.42 -4.48
CA GLN A 57 1.73 5.87 -5.85
C GLN A 57 0.64 6.96 -5.90
N LEU A 58 -0.41 6.82 -5.08
CA LEU A 58 -1.53 7.73 -5.01
C LEU A 58 -1.10 9.08 -4.41
N VAL A 59 -0.43 9.10 -3.26
CA VAL A 59 0.00 10.36 -2.62
C VAL A 59 1.05 11.12 -3.44
N ASN A 60 1.91 10.39 -4.17
CA ASN A 60 2.90 10.97 -5.08
C ASN A 60 2.31 11.32 -6.46
N SER A 61 1.03 11.09 -6.69
CA SER A 61 0.39 11.43 -7.96
C SER A 61 0.05 12.92 -8.03
N SER A 62 -0.11 13.41 -9.26
CA SER A 62 -0.57 14.78 -9.50
C SER A 62 -1.97 15.07 -8.94
N TYR A 63 -2.73 14.04 -8.54
CA TYR A 63 -4.05 14.21 -7.93
C TYR A 63 -3.99 15.02 -6.63
N TYR A 64 -2.98 14.75 -5.78
CA TYR A 64 -2.79 15.49 -4.53
C TYR A 64 -1.91 16.74 -4.68
N GLY A 65 -1.18 16.87 -5.80
CA GLY A 65 -0.39 18.06 -6.11
C GLY A 65 0.74 18.37 -5.11
N LEU A 66 1.20 17.37 -4.35
CA LEU A 66 2.22 17.55 -3.33
C LEU A 66 3.60 17.76 -3.97
N GLN A 67 4.39 18.69 -3.40
CA GLN A 67 5.75 18.99 -3.87
C GLN A 67 6.81 18.04 -3.30
N SER A 68 6.42 17.18 -2.37
CA SER A 68 7.31 16.24 -1.69
C SER A 68 7.07 14.82 -2.18
N THR A 69 8.15 14.03 -2.25
CA THR A 69 8.08 12.61 -2.55
C THR A 69 8.02 11.81 -1.24
N PHE A 70 6.97 11.02 -1.10
CA PHE A 70 6.75 10.14 0.05
C PHE A 70 7.30 8.75 -0.26
N THR A 71 8.13 8.21 0.64
CA THR A 71 8.79 6.90 0.47
C THR A 71 8.37 5.88 1.52
N GLY A 72 7.62 6.29 2.54
CA GLY A 72 7.12 5.43 3.61
C GLY A 72 5.66 5.72 3.96
N ILE A 73 4.94 4.67 4.39
CA ILE A 73 3.51 4.75 4.72
C ILE A 73 3.23 5.62 5.95
N GLU A 74 4.17 5.75 6.88
CA GLU A 74 3.98 6.64 8.03
C GLU A 74 3.98 8.13 7.65
N GLN A 75 4.50 8.48 6.47
CA GLN A 75 4.58 9.85 5.97
C GLN A 75 3.46 10.19 4.98
N ALA A 76 2.88 9.17 4.35
CA ALA A 76 1.90 9.26 3.27
C ALA A 76 0.49 9.46 3.80
#